data_AF-A0A0L0LGC3-F1
#
_entry.id   AF-A0A0L0LGC3-F1
#
_cell.length_a   1.000
_cell.length_b   1.000
_cell.length_c   1.000
_cell.angle_alpha   90.00
_cell.angle_beta   90.00
_cell.angle_gamma   90.00
#
_symmetry.space_group_name_H-M   'P 1'
#
loop_
_entity.id
_entity.type
_entity.pdbx_description
1 polymer ?
#
loop_
_entity_poly.entity_id
_entity_poly.type
_entity_poly.pdbx_seq_one_letter_code
_entity_poly.pdbx_strand_id
1 'polypeptide(L)'
;MKKCLSILIFLLVLIVGCFFLIVSNDNMVSAPEENELSTTISSNVNPSGRIMFIDDYIKQNISELSPEKEVLGGKFYVTEISSGDGMGTVSYEDGHVSYTADFTYLTNENTGHTVTSFVLRK
;
A
#
# COMPACT_ATOMS: atom_id res chain seq x y z
N MET A 1 10.05 4.61 57.62
CA MET A 1 9.16 4.77 56.43
C MET A 1 9.91 4.93 55.10
N LYS A 2 11.11 5.54 55.06
CA LYS A 2 11.90 5.73 53.81
C LYS A 2 12.34 4.44 53.09
N LYS A 3 12.48 3.33 53.84
CA LYS A 3 12.86 2.01 53.30
C LYS A 3 11.77 1.37 52.42
N CYS A 4 10.49 1.68 52.66
CA CYS A 4 9.38 1.15 51.87
C CYS A 4 9.26 1.87 50.51
N LEU A 5 9.49 3.18 50.50
CA LEU A 5 9.45 3.99 49.28
C LEU A 5 10.56 3.60 48.29
N SER A 6 11.74 3.22 48.80
CA SER A 6 12.84 2.75 47.96
C SER A 6 12.54 1.43 47.24
N ILE A 7 11.74 0.54 47.86
CA ILE A 7 11.37 -0.75 47.27
C ILE A 7 10.36 -0.55 46.13
N LEU A 8 9.41 0.37 46.30
CA LEU A 8 8.40 0.67 45.29
C LEU A 8 9.01 1.29 44.02
N ILE A 9 9.97 2.20 44.17
CA ILE A 9 10.68 2.81 43.04
C ILE A 9 11.50 1.76 42.29
N PHE A 10 12.17 0.87 43.01
CA PHE A 10 12.96 -0.21 42.39
C PHE A 10 12.07 -1.17 41.60
N LEU A 11 10.89 -1.52 42.13
CA LEU A 11 9.92 -2.37 41.45
C LEU A 11 9.40 -1.72 40.16
N LEU A 12 9.10 -0.41 40.20
CA LEU A 12 8.59 0.33 39.05
C LEU A 12 9.64 0.45 37.93
N VAL A 13 10.91 0.66 38.27
CA VAL A 13 12.03 0.66 37.31
C VAL A 13 12.24 -0.74 36.71
N LEU A 14 12.10 -1.81 37.50
CA LEU A 14 12.18 -3.20 37.02
C LEU A 14 11.06 -3.54 36.04
N ILE A 15 9.83 -3.10 36.31
CA ILE A 15 8.68 -3.35 35.43
C ILE A 15 8.82 -2.59 34.11
N VAL A 16 9.22 -1.32 34.14
CA VAL A 16 9.44 -0.50 32.93
C VAL A 16 10.64 -1.04 32.12
N GLY A 17 11.71 -1.46 32.79
CA GLY A 17 12.87 -2.10 32.15
C GLY A 17 12.52 -3.43 31.49
N CYS A 18 11.77 -4.30 32.16
CA CYS A 18 11.30 -5.57 31.57
C CYS A 18 10.38 -5.34 30.37
N PHE A 19 9.55 -4.30 30.37
CA PHE A 19 8.70 -3.98 29.23
C PHE A 19 9.51 -3.57 27.99
N PHE A 20 10.62 -2.85 28.17
CA PHE A 20 11.54 -2.50 27.08
C PHE A 20 12.28 -3.70 26.50
N LEU A 21 12.59 -4.71 27.33
CA LEU A 21 13.25 -5.95 26.86
C LEU A 21 12.31 -6.85 26.04
N ILE A 22 10.99 -6.80 26.26
CA ILE A 22 10.02 -7.60 25.48
C ILE A 22 9.81 -7.01 24.07
N VAL A 23 9.99 -5.70 23.89
CA VAL A 23 9.83 -5.03 22.58
C VAL A 23 11.03 -5.27 21.65
N SER A 24 12.17 -5.71 22.17
CA SER A 24 13.31 -6.11 21.34
C SER A 24 13.19 -7.58 20.95
N ASN A 25 12.18 -7.88 20.12
CA ASN A 25 12.19 -9.11 19.34
C ASN A 25 13.18 -8.91 18.20
N ASP A 26 14.43 -9.32 18.44
CA ASP A 26 15.42 -9.50 17.39
C ASP A 26 14.89 -10.58 16.43
N ASN A 27 14.33 -10.12 15.32
CA ASN A 27 14.23 -10.93 14.11
C ASN A 27 15.66 -11.32 13.72
N MET A 28 16.07 -12.52 14.12
CA MET A 28 17.25 -13.20 13.59
C MET A 28 17.04 -13.40 12.09
N VAL A 29 17.56 -12.47 11.31
CA VAL A 29 17.78 -12.64 9.88
C VAL A 29 18.96 -13.58 9.73
N SER A 30 18.65 -14.81 9.34
CA SER A 30 19.58 -15.81 8.85
C SER A 30 20.47 -15.22 7.74
N ALA A 31 21.70 -15.74 7.65
CA ALA A 31 22.73 -15.39 6.68
C ALA A 31 22.23 -15.26 5.22
N PRO A 32 22.92 -14.47 4.37
CA PRO A 32 22.56 -14.34 2.97
C PRO A 32 23.03 -15.58 2.21
N GLU A 33 22.08 -16.45 1.86
CA GLU A 33 22.28 -17.49 0.86
C GLU A 33 21.79 -16.98 -0.50
N GLU A 34 22.60 -17.26 -1.50
CA GLU A 34 22.57 -16.84 -2.90
C GLU A 34 21.17 -16.96 -3.56
N ASN A 35 20.71 -15.88 -4.20
CA ASN A 35 20.45 -15.83 -5.65
C ASN A 35 19.98 -14.43 -6.05
N GLU A 36 20.73 -13.81 -6.95
CA GLU A 36 20.39 -12.54 -7.58
C GLU A 36 19.12 -12.69 -8.42
N LEU A 37 18.03 -12.03 -8.02
CA LEU A 37 17.16 -11.23 -8.88
C LEU A 37 16.05 -10.63 -8.01
N SER A 38 16.38 -9.54 -7.30
CA SER A 38 15.36 -8.63 -6.78
C SER A 38 14.78 -7.84 -7.96
N THR A 39 13.95 -8.51 -8.77
CA THR A 39 12.95 -7.78 -9.54
C THR A 39 11.96 -7.29 -8.51
N THR A 40 11.96 -5.99 -8.27
CA THR A 40 10.85 -5.27 -7.66
C THR A 40 9.63 -5.45 -8.57
N ILE A 41 8.99 -6.63 -8.52
CA ILE A 41 7.71 -6.85 -9.16
C ILE A 41 6.72 -6.05 -8.30
N SER A 42 6.34 -4.87 -8.77
CA SER A 42 5.07 -4.26 -8.40
C SER A 42 3.99 -5.25 -8.86
N SER A 43 3.68 -6.22 -8.00
CA SER A 43 2.93 -7.42 -8.38
C SER A 43 1.49 -7.06 -8.67
N ASN A 44 1.23 -6.85 -9.95
CA ASN A 44 -0.09 -6.85 -10.56
C ASN A 44 -0.71 -8.27 -10.64
N VAL A 45 -0.36 -9.09 -9.66
CA VAL A 45 -0.66 -10.51 -9.56
C VAL A 45 -1.47 -10.68 -8.28
N ASN A 46 -2.72 -11.13 -8.44
CA ASN A 46 -3.59 -11.43 -7.32
C ASN A 46 -2.96 -12.53 -6.43
N PRO A 47 -3.25 -12.62 -5.12
CA PRO A 47 -2.75 -13.68 -4.22
C PRO A 47 -2.91 -15.13 -4.72
N SER A 48 -3.76 -15.37 -5.72
CA SER A 48 -3.89 -16.65 -6.43
C SER A 48 -2.84 -16.91 -7.54
N GLY A 49 -1.90 -16.00 -7.76
CA GLY A 49 -0.89 -16.08 -8.83
C GLY A 49 -1.43 -15.71 -10.22
N ARG A 50 -2.65 -15.15 -10.31
CA ARG A 50 -3.28 -14.75 -11.58
C ARG A 50 -3.10 -13.28 -11.85
N ILE A 51 -2.95 -12.93 -13.14
CA ILE A 51 -3.00 -11.54 -13.60
C ILE A 51 -4.36 -10.94 -13.20
N MET A 52 -4.32 -9.81 -12.52
CA MET A 52 -5.49 -9.05 -12.15
C MET A 52 -6.10 -8.38 -13.39
N PHE A 53 -7.42 -8.27 -13.47
CA PHE A 53 -8.04 -7.46 -14.53
C PHE A 53 -7.68 -5.98 -14.37
N ILE A 54 -7.52 -5.27 -15.49
CA ILE A 54 -7.16 -3.85 -15.48
C ILE A 54 -8.10 -3.02 -14.59
N ASP A 55 -9.41 -3.31 -14.60
CA ASP A 55 -10.38 -2.60 -13.78
C ASP A 55 -10.08 -2.71 -12.27
N ASP A 56 -9.67 -3.90 -11.84
CA ASP A 56 -9.32 -4.14 -10.44
C ASP A 56 -7.98 -3.50 -10.08
N TYR A 57 -7.03 -3.46 -11.02
CA TYR A 57 -5.78 -2.73 -10.85
C TYR A 57 -6.03 -1.23 -10.67
N ILE A 58 -6.85 -0.63 -11.53
CA ILE A 58 -7.22 0.80 -11.41
C ILE A 58 -7.91 1.04 -10.06
N LYS A 59 -8.88 0.21 -9.67
CA LYS A 59 -9.58 0.34 -8.38
C LYS A 59 -8.64 0.33 -7.18
N GLN A 60 -7.65 -0.56 -7.18
CA GLN A 60 -6.72 -0.71 -6.06
C GLN A 60 -5.65 0.39 -6.01
N ASN A 61 -5.33 0.99 -7.16
CA ASN A 61 -4.23 1.94 -7.28
C ASN A 61 -4.70 3.37 -7.59
N ILE A 62 -6.01 3.65 -7.56
CA ILE A 62 -6.57 4.94 -8.02
C ILE A 62 -5.97 6.15 -7.28
N SER A 63 -5.71 6.02 -5.97
CA SER A 63 -5.05 7.03 -5.16
C SER A 63 -3.63 7.38 -5.60
N GLU A 64 -2.91 6.40 -6.15
CA GLU A 64 -1.53 6.57 -6.64
C GLU A 64 -1.51 7.05 -8.09
N LEU A 65 -2.46 6.57 -8.90
CA LEU A 65 -2.60 6.92 -10.32
C LEU A 65 -3.10 8.36 -10.52
N SER A 66 -3.94 8.86 -9.61
CA SER A 66 -4.49 10.21 -9.71
C SER A 66 -3.40 11.29 -9.58
N PRO A 67 -3.32 12.25 -10.53
CA PRO A 67 -2.41 13.38 -10.42
C PRO A 67 -2.82 14.37 -9.32
N GLU A 68 -4.11 14.42 -8.99
CA GLU A 68 -4.65 15.18 -7.86
C GLU A 68 -4.73 14.30 -6.61
N LYS A 69 -4.67 14.92 -5.42
CA LYS A 69 -4.70 14.22 -4.13
C LYS A 69 -6.07 14.24 -3.48
N GLU A 70 -6.32 13.25 -2.63
CA GLU A 70 -7.50 13.24 -1.77
C GLU A 70 -7.46 14.39 -0.77
N VAL A 71 -8.64 14.81 -0.32
CA VAL A 71 -8.80 15.89 0.65
C VAL A 71 -9.48 15.40 1.92
N LEU A 72 -9.24 16.11 3.03
CA LEU A 72 -9.93 15.94 4.31
C LEU A 72 -9.90 14.51 4.89
N GLY A 73 -8.87 13.73 4.54
CA GLY A 73 -8.71 12.36 5.02
C GLY A 73 -9.59 11.32 4.30
N GLY A 74 -10.24 11.70 3.20
CA GLY A 74 -10.90 10.76 2.29
C GLY A 74 -9.90 9.83 1.58
N LYS A 75 -10.43 8.79 0.94
CA LYS A 75 -9.69 7.91 0.03
C LYS A 75 -10.43 7.83 -1.28
N PHE A 76 -9.69 7.92 -2.38
CA PHE A 76 -10.29 7.75 -3.68
C PHE A 76 -10.84 6.34 -3.83
N TYR A 77 -12.05 6.24 -4.36
CA TYR A 77 -12.64 4.99 -4.81
C TYR A 77 -13.28 5.22 -6.18
N VAL A 78 -13.28 4.16 -6.98
CA VAL A 78 -13.83 4.19 -8.34
C VAL A 78 -15.35 4.06 -8.29
N THR A 79 -16.06 4.94 -8.98
CA THR A 79 -17.51 4.94 -9.13
C THR A 79 -17.96 4.33 -10.45
N GLU A 80 -17.20 4.54 -11.52
CA GLU A 80 -17.45 3.97 -12.85
C GLU A 80 -16.12 3.71 -13.55
N ILE A 81 -16.04 2.61 -14.31
CA ILE A 81 -14.87 2.30 -15.11
C ILE A 81 -15.29 1.59 -16.40
N SER A 82 -14.65 1.97 -17.49
CA SER A 82 -14.74 1.28 -18.77
C SER A 82 -13.34 1.16 -19.36
N SER A 83 -12.93 -0.06 -19.68
CA SER A 83 -11.61 -0.36 -20.23
C SER A 83 -11.72 -1.32 -21.43
N GLY A 84 -10.82 -1.16 -22.38
CA GLY A 84 -10.76 -1.98 -23.59
C GLY A 84 -9.62 -1.51 -24.51
N ASP A 85 -9.05 -2.45 -25.26
CA ASP A 85 -8.06 -2.14 -26.31
C ASP A 85 -6.86 -1.27 -25.85
N GLY A 86 -6.41 -1.46 -24.59
CA GLY A 86 -5.26 -0.76 -24.02
C GLY A 86 -5.54 0.68 -23.55
N MET A 87 -6.82 1.07 -23.49
CA MET A 87 -7.25 2.37 -22.96
C MET A 87 -8.53 2.25 -22.14
N GLY A 88 -8.88 3.33 -21.45
CA GLY A 88 -10.13 3.38 -20.70
C GLY A 88 -10.41 4.75 -20.12
N THR A 89 -11.61 4.86 -19.56
CA THR A 89 -12.06 6.02 -18.79
C THR A 89 -12.49 5.54 -17.41
N VAL A 90 -12.14 6.31 -16.38
CA VAL A 90 -12.50 6.03 -14.99
C VAL A 90 -13.06 7.28 -14.33
N SER A 91 -14.16 7.12 -13.61
CA SER A 91 -14.72 8.12 -12.70
C SER A 91 -14.47 7.67 -11.26
N TYR A 92 -14.04 8.60 -10.41
CA TYR A 92 -13.65 8.30 -9.03
C TYR A 92 -13.78 9.52 -8.13
N GLU A 93 -13.92 9.29 -6.83
CA GLU A 93 -14.13 10.36 -5.84
C GLU A 93 -13.66 9.95 -4.45
N ASP A 94 -13.51 10.93 -3.55
CA ASP A 94 -13.16 10.73 -2.13
C ASP A 94 -14.28 11.16 -1.16
N GLY A 95 -15.46 11.46 -1.71
CA GLY A 95 -16.62 12.00 -0.99
C GLY A 95 -16.66 13.54 -0.92
N HIS A 96 -15.61 14.25 -1.34
CA HIS A 96 -15.56 15.71 -1.38
C HIS A 96 -15.28 16.24 -2.80
N VAL A 97 -14.36 15.60 -3.51
CA VAL A 97 -14.02 15.90 -4.90
C VAL A 97 -14.24 14.67 -5.78
N SER A 98 -14.64 14.92 -7.02
CA SER A 98 -14.93 13.89 -8.02
C SER A 98 -14.21 14.22 -9.31
N TYR A 99 -13.64 13.21 -9.95
CA TYR A 99 -12.85 13.34 -11.16
C TYR A 99 -13.24 12.28 -12.18
N THR A 100 -13.04 12.61 -13.44
CA THR A 100 -13.03 11.65 -14.55
C THR A 100 -11.69 11.75 -15.25
N ALA A 101 -11.07 10.60 -15.54
CA ALA A 101 -9.78 10.53 -16.19
C ALA A 101 -9.78 9.53 -17.35
N ASP A 102 -9.00 9.84 -18.37
CA ASP A 102 -8.61 8.89 -19.41
C ASP A 102 -7.28 8.25 -19.05
N PHE A 103 -7.17 6.95 -19.26
CA PHE A 103 -5.93 6.21 -19.03
C PHE A 103 -5.58 5.31 -20.20
N THR A 104 -4.28 5.05 -20.36
CA THR A 104 -3.75 4.03 -21.28
C THR A 104 -2.93 3.03 -20.50
N TYR A 105 -2.95 1.77 -20.93
CA TYR A 105 -2.24 0.71 -20.26
C TYR A 105 -1.67 -0.31 -21.25
N LEU A 106 -0.58 -0.95 -20.83
CA LEU A 106 -0.02 -2.12 -21.48
C LEU A 106 -0.37 -3.36 -20.67
N THR A 107 -0.62 -4.46 -21.36
CA THR A 107 -0.83 -5.77 -20.74
C THR A 107 0.33 -6.68 -21.09
N ASN A 108 0.94 -7.27 -20.08
CA ASN A 108 1.97 -8.28 -20.20
C ASN A 108 1.49 -9.56 -19.51
N GLU A 109 1.62 -10.71 -20.19
CA GLU A 109 1.15 -12.01 -19.70
C GLU A 109 1.87 -12.49 -18.43
N ASN A 110 3.05 -11.94 -18.12
CA ASN A 110 3.84 -12.35 -16.96
C ASN A 110 3.80 -11.32 -15.83
N THR A 111 3.74 -10.03 -16.15
CA THR A 111 3.82 -8.95 -15.16
C THR A 111 2.50 -8.22 -14.92
N GLY A 112 1.46 -8.55 -15.68
CA GLY A 112 0.14 -7.94 -15.61
C GLY A 112 0.05 -6.59 -16.32
N HIS A 113 -0.73 -5.67 -15.77
CA HIS A 113 -0.97 -4.37 -16.39
C HIS A 113 0.05 -3.31 -15.98
N THR A 114 0.27 -2.32 -16.83
CA THR A 114 1.04 -1.12 -16.50
C THR A 114 0.35 0.08 -17.10
N VAL A 115 -0.11 1.00 -16.26
CA VAL A 115 -0.72 2.25 -16.71
C VAL A 115 0.41 3.17 -17.19
N THR A 116 0.34 3.57 -18.45
CA THR A 116 1.35 4.39 -19.12
C THR A 116 0.97 5.87 -19.19
N SER A 117 -0.32 6.17 -19.07
CA SER A 117 -0.85 7.54 -19.03
C SER A 117 -2.11 7.58 -18.18
N PHE A 118 -2.30 8.67 -17.45
CA PHE A 118 -3.49 8.94 -16.66
C PHE A 118 -3.74 10.46 -16.65
N VAL A 119 -4.81 10.91 -17.32
CA VAL A 119 -5.05 12.33 -17.61
C VAL A 119 -6.46 12.70 -17.21
N LEU A 120 -6.59 13.71 -16.34
CA LEU A 120 -7.91 14.24 -15.94
C LEU A 120 -8.60 14.94 -17.11
N ARG A 121 -9.89 14.65 -17.29
CA ARG A 121 -10.78 15.45 -18.13
C ARG A 121 -11.11 16.75 -17.39
N LYS A 122 -10.98 17.87 -18.08
CA LYS A 122 -11.28 19.22 -17.56
C LYS A 122 -12.58 19.75 -18.13
#